data_AF-A0A3M1HUE4-F1
#
_entry.id   AF-A0A3M1HUE4-F1
#
_cell.length_a   1.000
_cell.length_b   1.000
_cell.length_c   1.000
_cell.angle_alpha   90.00
_cell.angle_beta   90.00
_cell.angle_gamma   90.00
#
_symmetry.space_group_name_H-M   'P 1'
#
loop_
_entity.id
_entity.type
_entity.pdbx_description
1 polymer ?
#
loop_
_entity_poly.entity_id
_entity_poly.type
_entity_poly.pdbx_seq_one_letter_code
_entity_poly.pdbx_strand_id
1 'polypeptide(L)' 'MYALVWPGFDPIAFRIGPLAVHWYGIMYLIGFLAAWFLVRRML' A
#
# COMPACT_ATOMS: atom_id res chain seq x y z
N MET A 1 26.30 22.72 -1.34
CA MET A 1 25.60 21.68 -0.55
C MET A 1 24.13 21.71 -0.96
N TYR A 2 23.72 20.88 -1.92
CA TYR A 2 22.30 20.75 -2.25
C TYR A 2 21.67 19.74 -1.28
N ALA A 3 20.80 20.21 -0.39
CA ALA A 3 19.97 19.33 0.42
C ALA A 3 18.85 18.79 -0.48
N LEU A 4 18.80 17.49 -0.72
CA LEU A 4 17.58 16.86 -1.24
C LEU A 4 16.54 16.92 -0.14
N VAL A 5 15.66 17.93 -0.20
CA VAL A 5 14.46 17.97 0.64
C VAL A 5 13.53 16.90 0.08
N TRP A 6 13.31 15.84 0.86
CA TRP A 6 12.33 14.83 0.50
C TRP A 6 10.95 15.49 0.45
N PRO A 7 10.28 15.55 -0.72
CA PRO A 7 8.91 16.03 -0.77
C PRO A 7 8.08 15.03 0.05
N GLY A 8 7.45 15.51 1.13
CA GLY A 8 6.68 14.65 2.04
C GLY A 8 5.73 13.74 1.26
N PHE A 9 5.80 12.43 1.53
CA PHE A 9 4.91 11.45 0.91
C PHE A 9 3.58 11.43 1.68
N ASP A 10 2.46 11.62 0.98
CA ASP A 10 1.13 11.49 1.59
C ASP A 10 0.84 9.99 1.82
N PRO A 11 0.70 9.53 3.08
CA PRO A 11 0.46 8.13 3.37
C PRO A 11 -0.96 7.66 2.98
N ILE A 12 -1.87 8.60 2.69
CA ILE A 12 -3.26 8.33 2.34
C ILE A 12 -3.35 8.14 0.83
N ALA A 13 -3.75 6.95 0.39
CA ALA A 13 -3.98 6.63 -1.01
C ALA A 13 -5.28 7.26 -1.53
N PHE A 14 -6.37 7.11 -0.78
CA PHE A 14 -7.66 7.74 -1.09
C PHE A 14 -8.57 7.79 0.14
N ARG A 15 -9.58 8.66 0.09
CA ARG A 15 -10.58 8.83 1.16
C ARG A 15 -11.97 8.49 0.64
N ILE A 16 -12.73 7.75 1.43
CA ILE A 16 -14.15 7.46 1.20
C ILE A 16 -14.91 7.95 2.42
N GLY A 17 -15.48 9.17 2.34
CA GLY A 17 -16.11 9.82 3.49
C GLY A 17 -15.12 9.97 4.66
N PRO A 18 -15.45 9.51 5.88
CA PRO A 18 -14.55 9.58 7.03
C PRO A 18 -13.43 8.52 7.01
N LEU A 19 -13.44 7.59 6.04
CA LEU A 19 -12.47 6.50 5.96
C LEU A 19 -11.26 6.90 5.10
N ALA A 20 -10.07 6.91 5.69
CA ALA A 20 -8.81 7.12 4.99
C ALA A 20 -8.11 5.79 4.71
N VAL A 21 -7.95 5.44 3.44
CA VAL A 21 -7.21 4.25 3.01
C VAL A 21 -5.76 4.63 2.82
N HIS A 22 -4.85 3.90 3.48
CA HIS A 22 -3.42 4.16 3.44
C HIS A 22 -2.68 3.20 2.51
N TRP A 23 -1.56 3.66 1.95
CA TRP A 23 -0.72 2.85 1.07
C TRP A 23 -0.21 1.57 1.74
N TYR A 24 0.15 1.61 3.01
CA TYR A 24 0.61 0.43 3.74
C TYR A 24 -0.46 -0.67 3.79
N GLY A 25 -1.73 -0.29 3.97
CA GLY A 25 -2.85 -1.24 4.00
C GLY A 25 -3.07 -1.90 2.65
N ILE A 26 -2.95 -1.12 1.56
CA ILE A 26 -3.03 -1.64 0.19
C ILE A 26 -1.89 -2.63 -0.08
N MET A 27 -0.67 -2.32 0.34
CA MET A 27 0.49 -3.22 0.17
C MET A 27 0.27 -4.56 0.88
N TYR A 28 -0.24 -4.55 2.11
CA TYR A 28 -0.58 -5.80 2.82
C TYR A 28 -1.65 -6.61 2.09
N LEU A 29 -2.70 -5.96 1.59
CA LEU A 29 -3.77 -6.63 0.85
C LEU A 29 -3.22 -7.29 -0.42
N ILE A 30 -2.40 -6.57 -1.20
CA ILE A 30 -1.79 -7.11 -2.43
C ILE A 30 -0.88 -8.30 -2.10
N GLY A 31 -0.03 -8.18 -1.08
CA GLY A 31 0.87 -9.27 -0.67
C GLY A 31 0.11 -10.52 -0.24
N PHE A 32 -0.94 -10.34 0.56
CA PHE A 32 -1.82 -11.43 0.97
C PHE A 32 -2.51 -12.09 -0.22
N LEU A 33 -3.10 -11.31 -1.14
CA LEU A 33 -3.77 -11.84 -2.34
C LEU A 33 -2.80 -12.60 -3.25
N ALA A 34 -1.58 -12.08 -3.42
CA ALA A 34 -0.54 -12.74 -4.22
C ALA A 34 -0.13 -14.09 -3.59
N ALA A 35 0.10 -14.12 -2.28
CA ALA A 35 0.43 -15.37 -1.57
C ALA A 35 -0.72 -16.38 -1.63
N TRP A 36 -1.95 -15.93 -1.40
CA TRP A 36 -3.15 -16.76 -1.49
C TRP A 36 -3.34 -17.35 -2.89
N PHE A 37 -3.15 -16.53 -3.94
CA PHE A 37 -3.22 -16.99 -5.32
C PHE A 37 -2.14 -18.03 -5.63
N LEU A 38 -0.91 -17.80 -5.16
CA LEU A 38 0.20 -18.73 -5.36
C LEU A 38 -0.07 -20.08 -4.69
N VAL A 39 -0.53 -20.07 -3.43
CA VAL A 39 -0.91 -21.29 -2.70
C VAL A 39 -2.02 -22.05 -3.42
N ARG A 40 -3.07 -21.35 -3.89
CA ARG A 40 -4.14 -21.98 -4.67
C ARG A 40 -3.69 -22.58 -6.00
N ARG A 41 -2.60 -22.07 -6.59
CA ARG A 41 -2.02 -22.64 -7.81
C ARG A 41 -1.11 -23.84 -7.52
N MET A 42 -0.61 -23.96 -6.29
CA MET A 42 0.26 -25.06 -5.85
C MET A 42 -0.51 -26.26 -5.28
N LEU A 43 -1.79 -26.09 -4.96
CA LEU A 43 -2.74 -27.14 -4.58
C LEU A 43 -3.47 -27.68 -5.81
#